data_AF-A0ABD2LAT4-F1
#
_entry.id   AF-A0ABD2LAT4-F1
#
_cell.length_a   1.000
_cell.length_b   1.000
_cell.length_c   1.000
_cell.angle_alpha   90.00
_cell.angle_beta   90.00
_cell.angle_gamma   90.00
#
_symmetry.space_group_name_H-M   'P 1'
#
loop_
_entity.id
_entity.type
_entity.pdbx_description
1 polymer ?
#
loop_
_entity_poly.entity_id
_entity_poly.type
_entity_poly.pdbx_seq_one_letter_code
_entity_poly.pdbx_strand_id
1 'polypeptide(L)'
;MRERTFTPKSDTWAYGVLCWEIFSNAQQPYQFMSNNDVAPMVLRGTRLRFPNVTPPPFAEFIRANVWTADDVRRYSMRDVLAWIEQHIDELIDDTTASRHDTTTATTTRNRGSRQGSRTGS
;
A
#
# COMPACT_ATOMS: atom_id res chain seq x y z
N MET A 1 25.48 22.16 -3.67
CA MET A 1 25.14 21.34 -2.50
C MET A 1 23.64 21.49 -2.25
N ARG A 2 22.87 20.41 -2.11
CA ARG A 2 21.53 20.52 -1.52
C ARG A 2 21.73 20.63 -0.02
N GLU A 3 21.29 21.73 0.58
CA GLU A 3 21.32 21.89 2.04
C GLU A 3 20.46 20.81 2.69
N ARG A 4 20.97 20.18 3.76
CA ARG A 4 20.18 19.30 4.63
C ARG A 4 19.30 20.19 5.50
N THR A 5 18.17 20.62 4.94
CA THR A 5 17.20 21.44 5.67
C THR A 5 16.22 20.53 6.38
N PHE A 6 16.28 20.51 7.71
CA PHE A 6 15.30 19.85 8.56
C PHE A 6 14.16 20.81 8.83
N THR A 7 12.93 20.38 8.59
CA THR A 7 11.71 21.15 8.79
C THR A 7 10.62 20.28 9.41
N PRO A 8 9.60 20.86 10.05
CA PRO A 8 8.43 20.09 10.46
C PRO A 8 7.80 19.27 9.32
N LYS A 9 7.90 19.75 8.07
CA LYS A 9 7.44 19.00 6.88
C LYS A 9 8.37 17.84 6.51
N SER A 10 9.67 17.92 6.79
CA SER A 10 10.55 16.74 6.64
C SER A 10 10.26 15.70 7.72
N ASP A 11 9.89 16.13 8.93
CA ASP A 11 9.49 15.20 10.00
C ASP A 11 8.19 14.47 9.65
N THR A 12 7.22 15.17 9.05
CA THR A 12 6.00 14.51 8.54
C THR A 12 6.32 13.48 7.46
N TRP A 13 7.28 13.76 6.57
CA TRP A 13 7.73 12.76 5.60
C TRP A 13 8.32 11.51 6.27
N ALA A 14 9.21 11.73 7.25
CA ALA A 14 9.84 10.66 8.02
C ALA A 14 8.81 9.84 8.82
N TYR A 15 7.74 10.48 9.30
CA TYR A 15 6.61 9.78 9.91
C TYR A 15 5.94 8.79 8.95
N GLY A 16 5.79 9.14 7.66
CA GLY A 16 5.31 8.17 6.67
C GLY A 16 6.21 6.94 6.55
N VAL A 17 7.54 7.12 6.67
CA VAL A 17 8.51 6.00 6.70
C VAL A 17 8.32 5.16 7.96
N LEU A 18 8.16 5.80 9.13
CA LEU A 18 7.87 5.12 10.39
C LEU A 18 6.58 4.29 10.31
N CYS A 19 5.50 4.84 9.74
CA CYS A 19 4.27 4.10 9.53
C CYS A 19 4.51 2.86 8.66
N TRP A 20 5.28 3.00 7.59
CA TRP A 20 5.67 1.85 6.77
C TRP A 20 6.49 0.82 7.55
N GLU A 21 7.42 1.23 8.40
CA GLU A 21 8.18 0.33 9.28
C GLU A 21 7.26 -0.44 10.24
N ILE A 22 6.26 0.22 10.83
CA ILE A 22 5.27 -0.43 11.71
C ILE A 22 4.53 -1.54 10.97
N PHE A 23 3.98 -1.25 9.78
CA PHE A 23 3.20 -2.23 9.03
C PHE A 23 4.05 -3.32 8.37
N SER A 24 5.34 -3.07 8.14
CA SER A 24 6.27 -4.01 7.50
C SER A 24 7.04 -4.87 8.50
N ASN A 25 6.67 -4.86 9.78
CA ASN A 25 7.39 -5.56 10.84
C ASN A 25 8.86 -5.12 10.94
N ALA A 26 9.10 -3.81 10.92
CA ALA A 26 10.41 -3.17 11.00
C ALA A 26 11.40 -3.62 9.91
N GLN A 27 10.89 -3.92 8.70
CA GLN A 27 11.77 -4.14 7.55
C GLN A 27 12.58 -2.88 7.24
N GLN A 28 13.72 -3.08 6.58
CA GLN A 28 14.55 -1.96 6.16
C GLN A 28 13.91 -1.21 4.97
N PRO A 29 13.66 0.10 5.08
CA PRO A 29 13.16 0.89 3.96
C PRO A 29 14.20 0.93 2.84
N TYR A 30 13.74 0.76 1.60
CA TYR A 30 14.58 0.77 0.40
C TYR A 30 15.75 -0.24 0.44
N GLN A 31 15.57 -1.41 1.07
CA GLN A 31 16.61 -2.44 1.28
C GLN A 31 17.43 -2.86 0.04
N PHE A 32 16.90 -2.67 -1.17
CA PHE A 32 17.57 -3.00 -2.43
C PHE A 32 18.31 -1.83 -3.08
N MET A 33 18.42 -0.69 -2.39
CA MET A 33 19.07 0.53 -2.88
C MET A 33 20.28 0.86 -2.01
N SER A 34 21.35 1.39 -2.62
CA SER A 34 22.46 1.94 -1.84
C SER A 34 22.03 3.25 -1.17
N ASN A 35 22.66 3.60 -0.04
CA ASN A 35 22.41 4.87 0.65
C ASN A 35 22.58 6.10 -0.26
N ASN A 36 23.45 6.00 -1.27
CA ASN A 36 23.69 7.09 -2.23
C ASN A 36 22.57 7.20 -3.28
N ASP A 37 21.82 6.13 -3.54
CA ASP A 37 20.78 6.07 -4.57
C ASP A 37 19.38 6.44 -4.04
N VAL A 38 19.13 6.20 -2.75
CA VAL A 38 17.81 6.43 -2.13
C VAL A 38 17.33 7.86 -2.33
N ALA A 39 18.15 8.86 -1.98
CA ALA A 39 17.73 10.26 -2.09
C ALA A 39 17.42 10.69 -3.55
N PRO A 40 18.28 10.42 -4.55
CA PRO A 40 17.95 10.63 -5.96
C PRO A 40 16.66 9.94 -6.40
N MET A 41 16.43 8.69 -6.00
CA MET A 41 15.24 7.93 -6.40
C MET A 41 13.95 8.46 -5.78
N VAL A 42 14.00 8.83 -4.50
CA VAL A 42 12.86 9.47 -3.81
C VAL A 42 12.51 10.79 -4.47
N LEU A 43 13.49 11.60 -4.83
CA LEU A 43 13.26 12.85 -5.55
C LEU A 43 12.69 12.65 -6.96
N ARG A 44 12.94 11.49 -7.58
CA ARG A 44 12.32 11.08 -8.86
C ARG A 44 10.90 10.52 -8.71
N GLY A 45 10.36 10.48 -7.49
CA GLY A 45 9.00 10.01 -7.23
C GLY A 45 8.91 8.56 -6.72
N THR A 46 10.04 7.87 -6.51
CA THR A 46 10.02 6.53 -5.94
C THR A 46 9.48 6.57 -4.51
N ARG A 47 8.56 5.68 -4.16
CA ARG A 47 7.95 5.54 -2.83
C ARG A 47 7.96 4.09 -2.38
N LEU A 48 7.96 3.87 -1.06
CA LEU A 48 7.78 2.55 -0.48
C LEU A 48 6.37 2.03 -0.79
N ARG A 49 6.25 0.72 -1.03
CA ARG A 49 4.97 0.04 -1.14
C ARG A 49 4.57 -0.48 0.23
N PHE A 50 3.40 -0.06 0.73
CA PHE A 50 2.84 -0.62 1.94
C PHE A 50 2.52 -2.11 1.78
N PRO A 51 2.74 -2.94 2.82
CA PRO A 51 2.27 -4.31 2.85
C PRO A 51 0.75 -4.42 2.68
N ASN A 52 0.27 -5.59 2.26
CA ASN A 52 -1.17 -5.82 2.05
C ASN A 52 -1.99 -5.79 3.35
N VAL A 53 -1.33 -5.90 4.51
CA VAL A 53 -1.99 -5.83 5.84
C VAL A 53 -2.30 -4.39 6.26
N THR A 54 -1.72 -3.40 5.59
CA THR A 54 -2.02 -1.99 5.87
C THR A 54 -3.42 -1.66 5.35
N PRO A 55 -4.29 -1.03 6.16
CA PRO A 55 -5.58 -0.54 5.68
C PRO A 55 -5.41 0.31 4.40
N PRO A 56 -6.09 -0.03 3.29
CA PRO A 56 -5.92 0.68 2.02
C PRO A 56 -6.11 2.21 2.11
N PRO A 57 -7.13 2.73 2.85
CA PRO A 57 -7.32 4.18 2.99
C PRO A 57 -6.10 4.87 3.64
N PHE A 58 -5.49 4.24 4.65
CA PHE A 58 -4.31 4.77 5.32
C PHE A 58 -3.09 4.79 4.40
N ALA A 59 -2.84 3.70 3.66
CA ALA A 59 -1.73 3.62 2.73
C ALA A 59 -1.85 4.66 1.59
N GLU A 60 -3.07 4.89 1.09
CA GLU A 60 -3.36 5.92 0.11
C GLU A 60 -3.15 7.33 0.68
N PHE A 61 -3.67 7.57 1.89
CA PHE A 61 -3.50 8.85 2.59
C PHE A 61 -2.03 9.23 2.75
N ILE A 62 -1.17 8.32 3.24
CA ILE A 62 0.26 8.57 3.37
C ILE A 62 0.88 8.89 2.01
N ARG A 63 0.54 8.12 0.96
CA ARG A 63 1.11 8.33 -0.38
C ARG A 63 0.75 9.70 -0.96
N ALA A 64 -0.52 10.11 -0.83
CA ALA A 64 -1.03 11.32 -1.46
C ALA A 64 -0.65 12.60 -0.67
N ASN A 65 -0.69 12.54 0.65
CA ASN A 65 -0.65 13.74 1.50
C ASN A 65 0.66 13.90 2.28
N VAL A 66 1.32 12.79 2.64
CA VAL A 66 2.58 12.81 3.41
C VAL A 66 3.78 12.67 2.49
N TRP A 67 3.71 11.78 1.51
CA TRP A 67 4.79 11.50 0.56
C TRP A 67 4.72 12.30 -0.75
N THR A 68 4.05 13.44 -0.72
CA THR A 68 4.07 14.39 -1.83
C THR A 68 5.45 15.05 -2.00
N ALA A 69 5.85 15.23 -3.26
CA ALA A 69 7.11 15.89 -3.62
C ALA A 69 7.07 17.40 -3.32
N ASP A 70 5.90 18.01 -3.35
CA ASP A 70 5.66 19.41 -3.03
C ASP A 70 5.53 19.56 -1.50
N ASP A 71 6.49 20.26 -0.88
CA ASP A 71 6.56 20.45 0.56
C ASP A 71 5.49 21.40 1.11
N VAL A 72 5.04 22.37 0.31
CA VAL A 72 3.94 23.28 0.65
C VAL A 72 2.63 22.51 0.74
N ARG A 73 2.41 21.58 -0.21
CA ARG A 73 1.21 20.73 -0.23
C ARG A 73 1.25 19.54 0.72
N ARG A 74 2.44 19.20 1.24
CA ARG A 74 2.57 18.13 2.23
C ARG A 74 1.76 18.47 3.46
N TYR A 75 1.02 17.52 3.99
CA TYR A 75 0.28 17.72 5.23
C TYR A 75 1.25 18.02 6.38
N SER A 76 0.82 18.86 7.33
CA SER A 76 1.52 18.97 8.61
C SER A 76 1.16 17.79 9.52
N MET A 77 1.92 17.59 10.59
CA MET A 77 1.56 16.59 11.61
C MET A 77 0.17 16.81 12.20
N ARG A 78 -0.27 18.07 12.33
CA ARG A 78 -1.62 18.40 12.77
C ARG A 78 -2.67 17.91 11.77
N ASP A 79 -2.44 18.09 10.48
CA ASP A 79 -3.37 17.63 9.44
C ASP A 79 -3.40 16.10 9.38
N VAL A 80 -2.25 15.44 9.59
CA VAL A 80 -2.15 13.98 9.71
C VAL A 80 -2.96 13.47 10.91
N LEU A 81 -2.80 14.08 12.08
CA LEU A 81 -3.55 13.72 13.27
C LEU A 81 -5.05 13.87 13.06
N ALA A 82 -5.49 15.03 12.55
CA ALA A 82 -6.90 15.28 12.28
C ALA A 82 -7.52 14.27 11.31
N TRP A 83 -6.77 13.88 10.26
CA TRP A 83 -7.23 12.85 9.34
C TRP A 83 -7.35 11.49 10.04
N ILE A 84 -6.35 11.10 10.84
CA ILE A 84 -6.39 9.83 11.58
C ILE A 84 -7.57 9.81 12.55
N GLU A 85 -7.77 10.86 13.35
CA GLU A 85 -8.89 10.96 14.30
C GLU A 85 -10.25 10.84 13.61
N GLN A 86 -10.39 11.41 12.41
CA GLN A 86 -11.63 11.34 11.63
C GLN A 86 -11.91 9.94 11.06
N HIS A 87 -10.88 9.13 10.80
CA HIS A 87 -11.03 7.84 10.09
C HIS A 87 -10.63 6.64 10.97
N ILE A 88 -10.34 6.85 12.25
CA ILE A 88 -9.77 5.79 13.12
C ILE A 88 -10.71 4.58 13.23
N ASP A 89 -12.02 4.81 13.29
CA ASP A 89 -13.01 3.74 13.40
C ASP A 89 -13.01 2.85 12.16
N GLU A 90 -12.95 3.45 10.96
CA GLU A 90 -12.86 2.72 9.69
C GLU A 90 -11.56 1.90 9.57
N LEU A 91 -10.47 2.42 10.12
CA LEU A 91 -9.17 1.73 10.09
C LEU A 91 -9.11 0.54 11.06
N ILE A 92 -9.95 0.51 12.09
CA ILE A 92 -10.00 -0.57 13.09
C ILE A 92 -10.91 -1.72 12.61
N ASP A 93 -12.04 -1.40 11.99
CA ASP A 93 -13.08 -2.38 11.64
C ASP A 93 -12.65 -3.42 10.59
N ASP A 94 -11.73 -3.08 9.69
CA ASP A 94 -11.23 -3.99 8.64
C ASP A 94 -10.34 -5.13 9.17
N THR A 95 -9.88 -5.07 10.42
CA THR A 95 -9.08 -6.16 11.03
C THR A 95 -9.90 -7.45 11.23
N THR A 96 -11.24 -7.39 11.09
CA THR A 96 -12.13 -8.55 11.22
C THR A 96 -12.64 -9.13 9.90
N ALA A 97 -12.36 -8.51 8.74
CA ALA A 97 -12.96 -8.89 7.46
C ALA A 97 -12.15 -9.91 6.62
N SER A 98 -11.11 -10.54 7.18
CA SER A 98 -10.39 -11.65 6.52
C SER A 98 -10.49 -12.97 7.29
N ARG A 99 -11.73 -13.41 7.52
CA ARG A 99 -12.09 -14.84 7.66
C ARG A 99 -13.16 -15.19 6.62
N HIS A 100 -12.84 -15.06 5.34
CA HIS A 100 -13.46 -15.93 4.34
C HIS A 100 -12.44 -16.98 3.95
N ASP A 101 -12.46 -18.04 4.75
CA ASP A 101 -11.79 -19.28 4.44
C ASP A 101 -12.47 -19.93 3.23
N THR A 102 -11.63 -20.31 2.28
CA THR A 102 -11.80 -21.37 1.29
C THR A 102 -12.75 -22.46 1.76
N THR A 103 -13.88 -22.69 1.06
CA THR A 103 -14.48 -24.02 0.80
C THR A 103 -15.73 -23.85 -0.08
N THR A 104 -15.66 -24.25 -1.35
CA THR A 104 -16.68 -25.11 -1.96
C THR A 104 -16.01 -25.90 -3.07
N ALA A 105 -15.65 -27.13 -2.74
CA ALA A 105 -15.33 -28.15 -3.71
C ALA A 105 -16.61 -28.71 -4.34
N THR A 106 -16.47 -29.21 -5.57
CA THR A 106 -17.25 -30.27 -6.23
C THR A 106 -18.47 -29.85 -7.05
N THR A 107 -18.36 -29.98 -8.38
CA THR A 107 -19.22 -30.92 -9.13
C THR A 107 -18.58 -31.30 -10.47
N THR A 108 -18.19 -32.57 -10.52
CA THR A 108 -17.90 -33.41 -11.68
C THR A 108 -19.13 -33.64 -12.56
N ARG A 109 -19.02 -33.41 -13.89
CA ARG A 109 -19.68 -34.12 -15.03
C ARG A 109 -19.57 -33.24 -16.28
N ASN A 110 -19.38 -33.69 -17.52
CA ASN A 110 -19.33 -35.02 -18.12
C ASN A 110 -18.59 -34.90 -19.47
N ARG A 111 -17.82 -35.94 -19.82
CA ARG A 111 -17.27 -36.16 -21.17
C ARG A 111 -18.40 -36.42 -22.18
N GLY A 112 -18.20 -35.94 -23.41
CA GLY A 112 -18.47 -36.71 -24.63
C GLY A 112 -19.78 -36.44 -25.38
N SER A 113 -19.69 -35.63 -26.43
CA SER A 113 -20.61 -35.67 -27.57
C SER A 113 -19.78 -35.60 -28.86
N ARG A 114 -19.39 -36.78 -29.35
CA ARG A 114 -18.74 -36.96 -30.65
C ARG A 114 -19.42 -38.16 -31.33
N GLN A 115 -20.38 -37.90 -32.20
CA GLN A 115 -20.72 -38.75 -33.34
C GLN A 115 -21.70 -38.02 -34.27
N GLY A 116 -21.17 -37.53 -35.39
CA GLY A 116 -21.93 -37.30 -36.60
C GLY A 116 -21.59 -38.43 -37.56
N SER A 117 -22.57 -39.23 -37.93
CA SER A 117 -22.44 -40.30 -38.92
C SER A 117 -23.56 -40.12 -39.95
N ARG A 118 -23.15 -39.66 -41.14
CA ARG A 118 -23.91 -39.72 -42.39
C ARG A 118 -24.11 -41.18 -42.80
N THR A 119 -25.34 -41.57 -43.12
CA THR A 119 -25.68 -42.54 -44.19
C THR A 119 -27.16 -42.35 -44.53
N GLY A 120 -27.44 -41.95 -45.78
CA GLY A 120 -28.77 -41.90 -46.37
C GLY A 120 -28.72 -42.68 -47.69
N SER A 121 -29.79 -43.46 -47.91
CA SER A 121 -30.09 -44.24 -49.11
C SER A 121 -30.22 -43.41 -50.38
#